data_AF-A0A2E8H9Y8-F1
#
_entry.id   AF-A0A2E8H9Y8-F1
#
_cell.length_a   1.000
_cell.length_b   1.000
_cell.length_c   1.000
_cell.angle_alpha   90.00
_cell.angle_beta   90.00
_cell.angle_gamma   90.00
#
_symmetry.space_group_name_H-M   'P 1'
#
loop_
_entity.id
_entity.type
_entity.pdbx_description
1 polymer ?
#
loop_
_entity_poly.entity_id
_entity_poly.type
_entity_poly.pdbx_seq_one_letter_code
_entity_poly.pdbx_strand_id
1 'polypeptide(L)'
;MAEFEKPEDLLEAARRTYAEGYRKIDAYSPLPIHGLGAAIGFTHTNLPIATFVCGVIGAICGYGLQYWVHVIDYPINIAGRPMHSGPMFIPVAFEVTILFAALGTLIGLFLLNGLPQPYHPVFNVPAFARASQDRFFLCVESEDANYDASSTRTFLQSLDPVEVTEVEA
;
A
#
# COMPACT_ATOMS: atom_id res chain seq x y z
N MET A 1 20.67 3.37 8.08
CA MET A 1 19.36 3.68 8.66
C MET A 1 19.54 4.69 9.78
N ALA A 2 18.69 5.71 9.85
CA ALA A 2 18.71 6.75 10.88
C ALA A 2 17.43 6.68 11.73
N GLU A 3 17.57 6.73 13.06
CA GLU A 3 16.48 6.74 14.05
C GLU A 3 16.13 8.18 14.46
N PHE A 4 14.83 8.47 14.57
CA PHE A 4 14.28 9.74 15.03
C PHE A 4 13.23 9.53 16.12
N GLU A 5 13.11 10.48 17.04
CA GLU A 5 12.10 10.44 18.12
C GLU A 5 10.76 11.03 17.70
N LYS A 6 10.76 11.96 16.75
CA LYS A 6 9.59 12.74 16.37
C LYS A 6 9.24 12.57 14.90
N PRO A 7 7.93 12.59 14.55
CA PRO A 7 7.48 12.46 13.17
C PRO A 7 7.90 13.65 12.30
N GLU A 8 8.01 14.86 12.87
CA GLU A 8 8.41 16.06 12.13
C GLU A 8 9.87 15.98 11.68
N ASP A 9 10.74 15.44 12.54
CA ASP A 9 12.17 15.26 12.25
C ASP A 9 12.36 14.24 11.11
N LEU A 10 11.61 13.13 11.13
CA LEU A 10 11.59 12.16 10.02
C LEU A 10 11.11 12.79 8.71
N LEU A 11 10.06 13.60 8.75
CA LEU A 11 9.51 14.24 7.54
C LEU A 11 10.52 15.20 6.90
N GLU A 12 11.19 16.01 7.71
CA GLU A 12 12.23 16.93 7.24
C GLU A 12 13.47 16.15 6.73
N ALA A 13 13.89 15.12 7.46
CA ALA A 13 14.95 14.22 7.03
C ALA A 13 14.65 13.56 5.67
N ALA A 14 13.43 13.08 5.47
CA ALA A 14 12.99 12.49 4.20
C ALA A 14 13.06 13.51 3.04
N ARG A 15 12.57 14.74 3.27
CA ARG A 15 12.64 15.82 2.26
C ARG A 15 14.07 16.18 1.90
N ARG A 16 14.94 16.37 2.89
CA ARG A 16 16.36 16.68 2.67
C ARG A 16 17.06 15.55 1.92
N THR A 17 16.79 14.31 2.29
CA THR A 17 17.36 13.13 1.63
C THR A 17 16.92 13.03 0.17
N TYR A 18 15.63 13.27 -0.12
CA TYR A 18 15.15 13.33 -1.49
C TYR A 18 15.74 14.51 -2.28
N ALA A 19 15.95 15.67 -1.64
CA ALA A 19 16.56 16.85 -2.24
C ALA A 19 18.04 16.65 -2.61
N GLU A 20 18.79 15.88 -1.81
CA GLU A 20 20.18 15.47 -2.09
C GLU A 20 20.30 14.47 -3.25
N GLY A 21 19.18 13.97 -3.78
CA GLY A 21 19.16 13.15 -4.98
C GLY A 21 19.04 11.65 -4.72
N TYR A 22 18.93 11.20 -3.47
CA TYR A 22 18.56 9.81 -3.17
C TYR A 22 17.12 9.53 -3.63
N ARG A 23 16.89 8.34 -4.19
CA ARG A 23 15.61 7.90 -4.77
C ARG A 23 15.15 6.56 -4.23
N LYS A 24 16.05 5.68 -3.83
CA LYS A 24 15.76 4.41 -3.14
C LYS A 24 15.81 4.63 -1.63
N ILE A 25 14.76 5.27 -1.14
CA ILE A 25 14.62 5.63 0.27
C ILE A 25 13.28 5.15 0.82
N ASP A 26 13.33 4.58 2.02
CA ASP A 26 12.18 4.11 2.76
C ASP A 26 12.08 4.82 4.10
N ALA A 27 10.86 5.18 4.48
CA ALA A 27 10.57 5.75 5.78
C ALA A 27 9.61 4.84 6.55
N TYR A 28 10.04 4.38 7.71
CA TYR A 28 9.26 3.50 8.59
C TYR A 28 8.73 4.30 9.77
N SER A 29 7.43 4.20 10.01
CA SER A 29 6.74 4.93 11.07
C SER A 29 5.64 4.06 11.68
N PRO A 30 5.40 4.14 13.01
CA PRO A 30 4.32 3.40 13.66
C PRO A 30 2.93 3.95 13.31
N LEU A 31 2.87 5.14 12.69
CA LEU A 31 1.63 5.83 12.35
C LEU A 31 1.73 6.51 10.98
N PRO A 32 0.60 6.77 10.30
CA PRO A 32 0.63 7.49 9.03
C PRO A 32 0.99 8.97 9.25
N ILE A 33 2.15 9.38 8.73
CA ILE A 33 2.58 10.79 8.73
C ILE A 33 2.13 11.46 7.44
N HIS A 34 1.40 12.57 7.56
CA HIS A 34 0.91 13.31 6.39
C HIS A 34 2.08 13.88 5.57
N GLY A 35 2.08 13.62 4.26
CA GLY A 35 3.10 14.12 3.35
C GLY A 35 4.41 13.32 3.33
N LEU A 36 4.58 12.30 4.19
CA LEU A 36 5.79 11.47 4.20
C LEU A 36 5.98 10.72 2.88
N GLY A 37 4.90 10.14 2.32
CA GLY A 37 4.94 9.49 1.01
C GLY A 37 5.44 10.42 -0.09
N ALA A 38 4.92 11.64 -0.15
CA ALA A 38 5.40 12.64 -1.10
C ALA A 38 6.85 13.06 -0.85
N ALA A 39 7.28 13.13 0.42
CA ALA A 39 8.65 13.46 0.80
C ALA A 39 9.67 12.41 0.36
N ILE A 40 9.30 11.12 0.35
CA ILE A 40 10.15 10.04 -0.17
C ILE A 40 10.02 9.81 -1.69
N GLY A 41 9.19 10.61 -2.37
CA GLY A 41 8.97 10.50 -3.82
C GLY A 41 7.87 9.53 -4.24
N PHE A 42 7.08 9.00 -3.29
CA PHE A 42 5.91 8.19 -3.58
C PHE A 42 4.73 9.08 -3.99
N THR A 43 4.46 9.19 -5.29
CA THR A 43 3.44 10.10 -5.83
C THR A 43 2.12 9.41 -6.16
N HIS A 44 2.16 8.19 -6.67
CA HIS A 44 0.96 7.48 -7.14
C HIS A 44 1.02 5.98 -6.87
N THR A 45 -0.13 5.40 -6.56
CA THR A 45 -0.34 3.96 -6.49
C THR A 45 -1.36 3.52 -7.52
N ASN A 46 -1.13 2.36 -8.14
CA ASN A 46 -2.07 1.75 -9.09
C ASN A 46 -3.21 0.99 -8.40
N LEU A 47 -3.24 0.97 -7.06
CA LEU A 47 -4.24 0.25 -6.28
C LEU A 47 -5.69 0.68 -6.59
N PRO A 48 -6.04 1.99 -6.70
CA PRO A 48 -7.41 2.40 -7.00
C PRO A 48 -7.90 1.90 -8.36
N ILE A 49 -7.01 1.81 -9.35
CA ILE A 49 -7.34 1.29 -10.69
C ILE A 49 -7.65 -0.20 -10.60
N ALA A 50 -6.83 -0.98 -9.87
CA ALA A 50 -7.07 -2.40 -9.64
C ALA A 50 -8.42 -2.62 -8.92
N THR A 51 -8.70 -1.86 -7.86
CA THR A 51 -9.99 -1.89 -7.15
C THR A 51 -11.17 -1.61 -8.07
N PHE A 52 -11.07 -0.58 -8.91
CA PHE A 52 -12.13 -0.21 -9.85
C PHE A 52 -12.40 -1.31 -10.88
N VAL A 53 -11.35 -1.85 -11.50
CA VAL A 53 -11.47 -2.93 -12.49
C VAL A 53 -12.10 -4.17 -11.87
N CYS A 54 -11.66 -4.58 -10.67
CA CYS A 54 -12.26 -5.70 -9.95
C CYS A 54 -13.74 -5.43 -9.61
N GLY A 55 -14.08 -4.22 -9.18
CA GLY A 55 -15.47 -3.83 -8.92
C GLY A 55 -16.35 -3.94 -10.17
N VAL A 56 -15.90 -3.42 -11.31
CA VAL A 56 -16.63 -3.52 -12.59
C VAL A 56 -16.83 -4.98 -13.01
N ILE A 57 -15.80 -5.82 -12.86
CA ILE A 57 -15.92 -7.26 -13.11
C ILE A 57 -16.96 -7.88 -12.16
N GLY A 58 -16.94 -7.53 -10.88
CA GLY A 58 -17.94 -7.97 -9.91
C GLY A 58 -19.37 -7.57 -10.28
N ALA A 59 -19.58 -6.33 -10.73
CA ALA A 59 -20.88 -5.84 -11.17
C ALA A 59 -21.42 -6.64 -12.37
N ILE A 60 -20.57 -6.85 -13.38
CA ILE A 60 -20.91 -7.61 -14.60
C ILE A 60 -21.20 -9.07 -14.25
N CYS A 61 -20.36 -9.70 -13.43
CA CYS A 61 -20.54 -11.09 -13.00
C CYS A 61 -21.80 -11.25 -12.15
N GLY A 62 -22.02 -10.37 -11.18
CA GLY A 62 -23.17 -10.43 -10.27
C GLY A 62 -24.50 -10.22 -10.99
N TYR A 63 -24.57 -9.25 -11.91
CA TYR A 63 -25.77 -9.03 -12.71
C TYR A 63 -25.96 -10.12 -13.78
N GLY A 64 -24.87 -10.48 -14.47
CA GLY A 64 -24.86 -11.49 -15.52
C GLY A 64 -25.27 -12.87 -15.02
N LEU A 65 -24.83 -13.27 -13.83
CA LEU A 65 -25.24 -14.53 -13.20
C LEU A 65 -26.74 -14.55 -12.93
N GLN A 66 -27.29 -13.48 -12.36
CA GLN A 66 -28.73 -13.39 -12.08
C GLN A 66 -29.56 -13.42 -13.37
N TYR A 67 -29.12 -12.68 -14.39
CA TYR A 67 -29.76 -12.71 -15.70
C TYR A 67 -29.72 -14.12 -16.31
N TRP A 68 -28.56 -14.77 -16.29
CA TRP A 68 -28.39 -16.11 -16.83
C TRP A 68 -29.30 -17.12 -16.14
N VAL A 69 -29.32 -17.16 -14.80
CA VAL A 69 -30.16 -18.10 -14.04
C VAL A 69 -31.65 -17.85 -14.28
N HIS A 70 -32.12 -16.61 -14.12
CA HIS A 70 -33.56 -16.30 -14.14
C HIS A 70 -34.17 -16.23 -15.54
N VAL A 71 -33.39 -15.92 -16.58
CA VAL A 71 -33.90 -15.68 -17.93
C VAL A 71 -33.57 -16.82 -18.89
N ILE A 72 -32.39 -17.44 -18.75
CA ILE A 72 -31.87 -18.40 -19.73
C ILE A 72 -31.93 -19.83 -19.19
N ASP A 73 -31.28 -20.10 -18.06
CA ASP A 73 -31.05 -21.47 -17.57
C ASP A 73 -32.31 -22.09 -16.96
N TYR A 74 -32.94 -21.41 -16.01
CA TYR A 74 -34.10 -21.94 -15.30
C TYR A 74 -35.13 -20.85 -14.95
N PRO A 75 -35.93 -20.39 -15.94
CA PRO A 75 -36.94 -19.38 -15.73
C PRO A 75 -38.12 -19.90 -14.91
N ILE A 76 -38.24 -19.42 -13.67
CA ILE A 76 -39.35 -19.73 -12.76
C ILE A 76 -40.29 -18.53 -12.64
N ASN A 77 -41.59 -18.76 -12.81
CA ASN A 77 -42.59 -17.74 -12.52
C ASN A 77 -42.78 -17.59 -11.00
N ILE A 78 -42.15 -16.58 -10.42
CA ILE A 78 -42.29 -16.23 -9.00
C ILE A 78 -43.21 -15.02 -8.87
N ALA A 79 -44.40 -15.25 -8.31
CA ALA A 79 -45.39 -14.20 -8.03
C ALA A 79 -45.80 -13.35 -9.26
N GLY A 80 -45.76 -13.91 -10.47
CA GLY A 80 -46.16 -13.21 -11.70
C GLY A 80 -45.20 -12.11 -12.16
N ARG A 81 -44.01 -12.01 -11.55
CA ARG A 81 -43.02 -10.97 -11.90
C ARG A 81 -42.33 -11.27 -13.23
N PRO A 82 -41.85 -10.24 -13.96
CA PRO A 82 -41.02 -10.45 -15.13
C PRO A 82 -39.76 -11.25 -14.78
N MET A 83 -39.37 -12.18 -15.67
CA MET A 83 -38.15 -12.99 -15.51
C MET A 83 -36.91 -12.11 -15.37
N HIS A 84 -36.88 -11.00 -16.10
CA HIS A 84 -35.90 -9.92 -15.89
C HIS A 84 -36.50 -8.84 -14.99
N SER A 85 -36.18 -8.91 -13.69
CA SER A 85 -36.60 -7.92 -12.70
C SER A 85 -35.42 -7.02 -12.31
N GLY A 86 -35.05 -6.11 -13.21
CA GLY A 86 -33.88 -5.22 -13.04
C GLY A 86 -33.72 -4.61 -11.64
N PRO A 87 -34.74 -3.96 -11.04
CA PRO A 87 -34.64 -3.39 -9.70
C PRO A 87 -34.32 -4.40 -8.59
N MET A 88 -34.79 -5.65 -8.72
CA MET A 88 -34.53 -6.71 -7.75
C MET A 88 -33.10 -7.24 -7.87
N PHE A 89 -32.46 -7.08 -9.03
CA PHE A 89 -31.10 -7.58 -9.27
C PHE A 89 -30.02 -6.63 -8.74
N ILE A 90 -30.36 -5.35 -8.57
CA ILE A 90 -29.42 -4.31 -8.14
C ILE A 90 -28.82 -4.60 -6.76
N PRO A 91 -29.59 -4.94 -5.70
CA PRO A 91 -29.00 -5.21 -4.39
C PRO A 91 -27.93 -6.30 -4.42
N VAL A 92 -28.19 -7.42 -5.11
CA VAL A 92 -27.21 -8.52 -5.23
C VAL A 92 -26.01 -8.11 -6.08
N ALA A 93 -26.23 -7.44 -7.22
CA ALA A 93 -25.13 -6.97 -8.05
C ALA A 93 -24.23 -5.95 -7.32
N PHE A 94 -24.82 -5.09 -6.49
CA PHE A 94 -24.10 -4.14 -5.63
C PHE A 94 -23.22 -4.85 -4.61
N GLU A 95 -23.74 -5.84 -3.89
CA GLU A 95 -22.95 -6.61 -2.91
C GLU A 95 -21.79 -7.37 -3.59
N VAL A 96 -22.02 -7.98 -4.77
CA VAL A 96 -20.96 -8.67 -5.52
C VAL A 96 -19.91 -7.68 -6.04
N THR A 97 -20.32 -6.46 -6.43
CA THR A 97 -19.40 -5.38 -6.80
C THR A 97 -18.46 -5.04 -5.64
N ILE A 98 -19.02 -4.84 -4.43
CA ILE A 98 -18.24 -4.53 -3.23
C ILE A 98 -17.31 -5.69 -2.88
N LEU A 99 -17.80 -6.94 -2.94
CA LEU A 99 -16.99 -8.12 -2.64
C LEU A 99 -15.76 -8.21 -3.55
N PHE A 100 -15.94 -8.08 -4.86
CA PHE A 100 -14.83 -8.14 -5.81
C PHE A 100 -13.89 -6.93 -5.67
N ALA A 101 -14.42 -5.73 -5.45
CA ALA A 101 -13.60 -4.54 -5.20
C ALA A 101 -12.74 -4.71 -3.94
N ALA A 102 -13.32 -5.22 -2.85
CA ALA A 102 -12.62 -5.46 -1.58
C ALA A 102 -11.53 -6.52 -1.72
N LEU A 103 -11.83 -7.66 -2.36
CA LEU A 103 -10.85 -8.72 -2.61
C LEU A 103 -9.74 -8.24 -3.55
N GLY A 104 -10.09 -7.54 -4.62
CA GLY A 104 -9.12 -6.94 -5.55
C GLY A 104 -8.20 -5.93 -4.88
N THR A 105 -8.74 -5.12 -3.96
CA THR A 105 -7.95 -4.18 -3.15
C THR A 105 -7.00 -4.91 -2.22
N LEU A 106 -7.48 -5.94 -1.52
CA LEU A 106 -6.65 -6.72 -0.61
C LEU A 106 -5.50 -7.40 -1.35
N ILE A 107 -5.80 -8.12 -2.43
CA ILE A 107 -4.79 -8.80 -3.26
C ILE A 107 -3.84 -7.78 -3.88
N GLY A 108 -4.36 -6.66 -4.41
CA GLY A 108 -3.55 -5.59 -4.97
C GLY A 108 -2.61 -4.96 -3.94
N LEU A 109 -3.05 -4.80 -2.70
CA LEU A 109 -2.22 -4.32 -1.60
C LEU A 109 -1.05 -5.27 -1.34
N PHE A 110 -1.31 -6.59 -1.26
CA PHE A 110 -0.25 -7.57 -1.07
C PHE A 110 0.77 -7.53 -2.22
N LEU A 111 0.29 -7.60 -3.47
CA LEU A 111 1.17 -7.65 -4.64
C LEU A 111 1.99 -6.38 -4.85
N LEU A 112 1.38 -5.19 -4.69
CA LEU A 112 2.06 -3.91 -4.93
C LEU A 112 3.07 -3.56 -3.84
N ASN A 113 2.88 -4.07 -2.61
CA ASN A 113 3.85 -3.88 -1.51
C ASN A 113 4.86 -5.04 -1.40
N GLY A 114 4.84 -6.01 -2.32
CA GLY A 114 5.75 -7.16 -2.27
C GLY A 114 5.48 -8.14 -1.11
N LEU A 115 4.27 -8.13 -0.53
CA LEU A 115 3.89 -8.99 0.56
C LEU A 115 3.29 -10.32 0.05
N PRO A 116 3.43 -11.44 0.79
CA PRO A 116 4.07 -11.56 2.09
C PRO A 116 5.61 -11.60 2.00
N GLN A 117 6.27 -10.76 2.79
CA GLN A 117 7.72 -10.75 2.95
C GLN A 117 8.08 -10.95 4.44
N PRO A 118 8.15 -12.20 4.93
CA PRO A 118 8.44 -12.49 6.33
C PRO A 118 9.85 -12.06 6.76
N TYR A 119 10.77 -11.95 5.82
CA TYR A 119 12.15 -11.50 6.05
C TYR A 119 12.46 -10.27 5.20
N HIS A 120 12.89 -9.21 5.88
CA HIS A 120 13.43 -7.99 5.28
C HIS A 120 14.70 -7.61 6.06
N PRO A 121 15.82 -7.25 5.40
CA PRO A 121 17.11 -6.99 6.06
C PRO A 121 17.05 -5.95 7.20
N VAL A 122 16.14 -4.97 7.09
CA VAL A 122 15.90 -3.95 8.12
C VAL A 122 15.55 -4.53 9.50
N PHE A 123 14.98 -5.75 9.56
CA PHE A 123 14.67 -6.43 10.83
C PHE A 123 15.92 -6.91 11.57
N ASN A 124 17.09 -6.97 10.93
CA ASN A 124 18.35 -7.34 11.59
C ASN A 124 18.82 -6.25 12.57
N VAL A 125 18.31 -5.01 12.47
CA VAL A 125 18.66 -3.91 13.37
C VAL A 125 17.85 -4.00 14.66
N PRO A 126 18.47 -4.17 15.85
CA PRO A 126 17.74 -4.30 17.11
C PRO A 126 16.81 -3.12 17.43
N ALA A 127 17.24 -1.90 17.09
CA ALA A 127 16.45 -0.68 17.28
C ALA A 127 15.15 -0.69 16.44
N PHE A 128 15.13 -1.39 15.31
CA PHE A 128 13.96 -1.47 14.42
C PHE A 128 12.75 -2.15 15.06
N ALA A 129 12.93 -2.93 16.14
CA ALA A 129 11.83 -3.44 16.94
C ALA A 129 10.90 -2.33 17.50
N ARG A 130 11.41 -1.09 17.57
CA ARG A 130 10.66 0.10 17.99
C ARG A 130 9.97 0.84 16.85
N ALA A 131 10.21 0.47 15.58
CA ALA A 131 9.61 1.12 14.39
C ALA A 131 8.08 1.03 14.38
N SER A 132 7.52 0.01 15.03
CA SER A 132 6.09 -0.21 15.19
C SER A 132 5.55 0.22 16.57
N GLN A 133 6.38 0.87 17.41
CA GLN A 133 6.01 1.31 18.76
C GLN A 133 6.08 2.83 18.89
N ASP A 134 7.28 3.40 18.90
CA ASP A 134 7.51 4.78 19.30
C ASP A 134 8.66 5.49 18.56
N ARG A 135 9.34 4.81 17.63
CA ARG A 135 10.48 5.34 16.87
C ARG A 135 10.21 5.43 15.38
N PHE A 136 10.87 6.39 14.74
CA PHE A 136 10.73 6.71 13.33
C PHE A 136 12.07 6.44 12.64
N PHE A 137 12.06 5.76 11.49
CA PHE A 137 13.31 5.37 10.83
C PHE A 137 13.33 5.83 9.37
N LEU A 138 14.48 6.34 8.93
CA LEU A 138 14.78 6.59 7.53
C LEU A 138 15.86 5.61 7.07
N CYS A 139 15.59 4.87 6.01
CA CYS A 139 16.53 3.94 5.39
C CYS A 139 16.85 4.40 3.97
N VAL A 140 18.13 4.38 3.64
CA VAL A 140 18.63 4.56 2.27
C VAL A 140 19.14 3.20 1.82
N GLU A 141 18.63 2.70 0.70
CA GLU A 141 19.07 1.40 0.16
C GLU A 141 20.45 1.53 -0.48
N SER A 142 21.24 0.46 -0.40
CA SER A 142 22.54 0.38 -1.07
C SER A 142 22.45 0.28 -2.59
N GLU A 143 21.25 0.01 -3.13
CA GLU A 143 20.97 0.00 -4.57
C GLU A 143 20.88 1.40 -5.18
N ASP A 144 20.83 2.46 -4.38
CA ASP A 144 20.77 3.83 -4.90
C ASP A 144 22.06 4.22 -5.63
N ALA A 145 21.95 4.90 -6.77
CA ALA A 145 23.11 5.34 -7.55
C ALA A 145 23.99 6.35 -6.80
N ASN A 146 23.42 7.11 -5.87
CA ASN A 146 24.13 8.09 -5.04
C ASN A 146 24.58 7.52 -3.70
N TYR A 147 24.38 6.22 -3.46
CA TYR A 147 24.80 5.60 -2.21
C TYR A 147 26.30 5.35 -2.18
N ASP A 148 26.98 6.01 -1.24
CA ASP A 148 28.29 5.60 -0.74
C ASP A 148 28.23 5.50 0.79
N ALA A 149 28.76 4.40 1.34
CA ALA A 149 28.58 4.07 2.76
C ALA A 149 29.12 5.16 3.70
N SER A 150 30.24 5.79 3.34
CA SER A 150 30.88 6.82 4.16
C SER A 150 30.13 8.15 4.10
N SER A 151 29.86 8.64 2.90
CA SER A 151 29.17 9.91 2.66
C SER A 151 27.72 9.87 3.11
N THR A 152 27.00 8.78 2.84
CA THR A 152 25.61 8.60 3.27
C THR A 152 25.52 8.59 4.80
N ARG A 153 26.48 7.95 5.49
CA ARG A 153 26.52 7.95 6.96
C ARG A 153 26.74 9.35 7.51
N THR A 154 27.69 10.10 6.96
CA THR A 154 27.93 11.50 7.37
C THR A 154 26.72 12.38 7.08
N PHE A 155 26.07 12.18 5.93
CA PHE A 155 24.84 12.89 5.58
C PHE A 155 23.71 12.58 6.58
N LEU A 156 23.44 11.31 6.88
CA LEU A 156 22.43 10.91 7.85
C LEU A 156 22.72 11.47 9.24
N GLN A 157 23.98 11.53 9.67
CA GLN A 157 24.38 12.18 10.93
C GLN A 157 24.10 13.69 10.94
N SER A 158 24.12 14.36 9.79
CA SER A 158 23.80 15.80 9.67
C SER A 158 22.29 16.12 9.76
N LEU A 159 21.46 15.09 9.87
CA LEU A 159 20.00 15.21 10.04
C LEU A 159 19.57 15.21 11.51
N ASP A 160 20.53 15.29 12.45
CA ASP A 160 20.31 15.18 13.90
C ASP A 160 19.54 13.90 14.34
N PRO A 161 19.95 12.70 13.90
CA PRO A 161 19.30 11.46 14.32
C PRO A 161 19.69 11.09 15.76
N VAL A 162 18.87 10.26 16.39
CA VAL A 162 19.19 9.60 17.66
C VAL A 162 20.36 8.64 17.49
N GLU A 163 20.28 7.83 16.43
CA GLU A 163 21.29 6.84 16.10
C GLU A 163 21.33 6.62 14.58
N VAL A 164 22.53 6.32 14.04
CA VAL A 164 22.71 5.86 12.66
C VAL A 164 23.32 4.47 12.68
N THR A 165 22.55 3.49 12.23
CA THR A 165 22.93 2.07 12.18
C THR A 165 23.04 1.60 10.74
N GLU A 166 24.08 0.83 10.45
CA GLU A 166 24.23 0.14 9.17
C GLU A 166 23.40 -1.14 9.19
N VAL A 167 22.65 -1.38 8.11
CA VAL A 167 21.79 -2.57 7.99
C VAL A 167 22.58 -3.60 7.20
N GLU A 168 22.89 -4.75 7.81
CA GLU A 168 23.49 -5.87 7.09
C GLU A 168 22.45 -6.53 6.17
N ALA A 169 22.87 -6.80 4.93
CA ALA A 169 22.05 -7.43 3.88
C ALA A 169 21.84 -8.93 4.12
#